data_AF-A0A925HMR7-F1
#
_entry.id   AF-A0A925HMR7-F1
#
_cell.length_a   1.000
_cell.length_b   1.000
_cell.length_c   1.000
_cell.angle_alpha   90.00
_cell.angle_beta   90.00
_cell.angle_gamma   90.00
#
_symmetry.space_group_name_H-M   'P 1'
#
loop_
_entity.id
_entity.type
_entity.pdbx_description
1 polymer ?
#
loop_
_entity_poly.entity_id
_entity_poly.type
_entity_poly.pdbx_seq_one_letter_code
_entity_poly.pdbx_strand_id
1 'polypeptide(L)'
;MSRTNLDPIITFPDGSHLLISTAYSKEGSFSCALYTATIEADDRGTFRVISNHLDAATCLIAQEDAYSYAQRLYPRSAETMKRPPYLIWPGPGPTGNADI
;
A
#
# COMPACT_ATOMS: atom_id res chain seq x y z
N MET A 1 6.34 8.34 8.57
CA MET A 1 6.29 6.91 8.96
C MET A 1 5.49 6.17 7.91
N SER A 2 5.84 4.93 7.57
CA SER A 2 5.12 4.13 6.58
C SER A 2 4.59 2.85 7.18
N ARG A 3 3.39 2.46 6.79
CA ARG A 3 2.77 1.19 7.16
C ARG A 3 2.36 0.46 5.90
N THR A 4 3.08 -0.64 5.62
CA THR A 4 2.78 -1.51 4.49
C THR A 4 1.57 -2.36 4.82
N ASN A 5 0.56 -2.37 3.93
CA ASN A 5 -0.46 -3.40 4.01
C ASN A 5 0.08 -4.68 3.38
N LEU A 6 0.16 -5.75 4.17
CA LEU A 6 0.58 -7.07 3.70
C LEU A 6 -0.56 -7.87 3.09
N ASP A 7 -1.80 -7.37 3.17
CA ASP A 7 -2.93 -7.94 2.46
C ASP A 7 -2.89 -7.50 0.98
N PRO A 8 -2.68 -8.45 0.03
CA PRO A 8 -2.50 -8.13 -1.37
C PRO A 8 -3.76 -7.58 -2.02
N ILE A 9 -3.57 -6.61 -2.92
CA ILE A 9 -4.60 -6.16 -3.85
C ILE A 9 -4.98 -7.31 -4.79
N ILE A 10 -3.97 -8.06 -5.22
CA ILE A 10 -4.12 -9.27 -6.03
C ILE A 10 -2.88 -10.16 -5.86
N THR A 11 -3.09 -11.47 -5.98
CA THR A 11 -2.03 -12.45 -6.19
C THR A 11 -2.04 -12.86 -7.65
N PHE A 12 -0.91 -12.69 -8.33
CA PHE A 12 -0.72 -13.08 -9.72
C PHE A 12 -0.55 -14.60 -9.87
N PRO A 13 -0.79 -15.17 -11.06
CA PRO A 13 -0.66 -16.60 -11.30
C PRO A 13 0.76 -17.17 -11.08
N ASP A 14 1.79 -16.31 -11.12
CA ASP A 14 3.17 -16.68 -10.82
C ASP A 14 3.48 -16.70 -9.31
N GLY A 15 2.47 -16.45 -8.46
CA GLY A 15 2.58 -16.40 -7.02
C GLY A 15 3.07 -15.06 -6.47
N SER A 16 3.38 -14.08 -7.32
CA SER A 16 3.74 -12.74 -6.85
C SER A 16 2.52 -11.96 -6.38
N HIS A 17 2.71 -11.09 -5.40
CA HIS A 17 1.66 -10.28 -4.78
C HIS A 17 1.81 -8.82 -5.16
N LEU A 18 0.70 -8.18 -5.51
CA LEU A 18 0.64 -6.73 -5.65
C LEU A 18 0.15 -6.10 -4.35
N LEU A 19 0.94 -5.20 -3.78
CA LEU A 19 0.73 -4.61 -2.45
C LEU A 19 0.73 -3.08 -2.53
N ILE A 20 -0.05 -2.44 -1.64
CA ILE A 20 0.02 -1.01 -1.37
C ILE A 20 0.61 -0.76 0.01
N SER A 21 1.58 0.15 0.08
CA SER A 21 2.07 0.71 1.36
C SER A 21 1.59 2.14 1.50
N THR A 22 1.00 2.48 2.64
CA THR A 22 0.60 3.86 2.93
C THR A 22 1.65 4.52 3.82
N ALA A 23 2.14 5.68 3.40
CA ALA A 23 3.01 6.54 4.17
C ALA A 23 2.26 7.80 4.63
N TYR A 24 2.64 8.28 5.80
CA TYR A 24 2.20 9.56 6.37
C TYR A 24 3.43 10.43 6.60
N SER A 25 3.42 11.63 6.01
CA SER A 25 4.45 12.65 6.18
C SER A 25 4.27 13.41 7.49
N LYS A 26 5.29 14.16 7.91
CA LYS A 26 5.19 14.99 9.13
C LYS A 26 4.34 16.25 8.89
N GLU A 27 4.17 16.60 7.63
CA GLU A 27 3.44 17.75 7.12
C GLU A 27 1.93 17.48 6.98
N GLY A 28 1.47 16.27 7.31
CA GLY A 28 0.07 15.90 7.31
C GLY A 28 -0.44 15.28 6.00
N SER A 29 0.44 15.01 5.04
CA SER A 29 0.09 14.35 3.78
C SER A 29 0.18 12.82 3.87
N PHE A 30 -0.62 12.16 3.04
CA PHE A 30 -0.57 10.72 2.84
C PHE A 30 -0.02 10.41 1.46
N SER A 31 0.79 9.37 1.32
CA SER A 31 1.16 8.84 0.01
C SER A 31 0.99 7.33 0.02
N CYS A 32 0.73 6.75 -1.15
CA CYS A 32 0.74 5.32 -1.32
C CYS A 32 1.82 4.93 -2.32
N ALA A 33 2.49 3.81 -2.05
CA ALA A 33 3.44 3.22 -2.97
C ALA A 33 2.98 1.81 -3.33
N LEU A 34 3.16 1.46 -4.60
CA LEU A 34 2.79 0.17 -5.16
C LEU A 34 4.04 -0.72 -5.22
N TYR A 35 3.91 -1.96 -4.75
CA TYR A 35 5.01 -2.92 -4.73
C TYR A 35 4.54 -4.26 -5.28
N THR A 36 5.46 -4.97 -5.93
CA THR A 36 5.35 -6.42 -6.09
C THR A 36 6.21 -7.11 -5.05
N ALA A 37 5.68 -8.15 -4.42
CA ALA A 37 6.42 -9.00 -3.51
C ALA A 37 6.28 -10.47 -3.93
N THR A 38 7.40 -11.18 -3.97
CA THR A 38 7.38 -12.65 -4.02
C THR A 38 7.88 -13.14 -2.68
N ILE A 39 7.04 -13.87 -1.95
CA ILE A 39 7.37 -14.43 -0.63
C ILE A 39 7.76 -15.90 -0.84
N GLU A 40 9.02 -16.22 -0.58
CA GLU A 40 9.52 -17.60 -0.63
C GLU A 40 9.14 -18.36 0.65
N ALA A 41 9.26 -19.69 0.61
CA ALA A 41 8.90 -20.57 1.72
C ALA A 41 9.74 -20.37 3.01
N ASP A 42 10.87 -19.68 2.94
CA ASP A 42 11.73 -19.33 4.09
C ASP A 42 11.46 -17.89 4.61
N ASP A 43 10.27 -17.36 4.35
CA ASP A 43 9.85 -15.97 4.65
C ASP A 43 10.74 -14.88 4.01
N ARG A 44 11.63 -15.27 3.09
CA ARG A 44 12.44 -14.35 2.31
C ARG A 44 11.59 -13.77 1.19
N GLY A 45 11.39 -12.46 1.24
CA GLY A 45 10.61 -11.73 0.26
C GLY A 45 11.49 -10.87 -0.65
N THR A 46 11.32 -10.96 -1.97
CA THR A 46 11.84 -9.91 -2.87
C THR A 46 10.76 -8.86 -3.05
N PHE A 47 11.01 -7.66 -2.52
CA PHE A 47 10.14 -6.50 -2.71
C PHE A 47 10.67 -5.62 -3.82
N ARG A 48 9.83 -5.32 -4.80
CA ARG A 48 10.15 -4.39 -5.88
C ARG A 48 9.16 -3.25 -5.88
N VAL A 49 9.68 -2.02 -5.81
CA VAL A 49 8.88 -0.80 -5.94
C VAL A 49 8.45 -0.64 -7.39
N ILE A 50 7.16 -0.46 -7.63
CA ILE A 50 6.58 -0.17 -8.94
C ILE A 50 6.41 1.34 -9.10
N SER A 51 5.86 1.99 -8.08
CA SER A 51 5.61 3.43 -8.09
C SER A 51 5.57 3.98 -6.67
N ASN A 52 6.02 5.22 -6.52
CA ASN A 52 5.74 6.06 -5.37
C ASN A 52 4.76 7.15 -5.82
N HIS A 53 3.54 7.16 -5.29
CA HIS A 53 2.55 8.16 -5.67
C HIS A 53 2.71 9.45 -4.88
N LEU A 54 2.15 10.51 -5.47
CA LEU A 54 2.16 11.86 -4.94
C LEU A 54 1.41 11.94 -3.61
N ASP A 55 1.74 12.99 -2.86
CA ASP A 55 1.04 13.35 -1.64
C ASP A 55 -0.45 13.64 -1.91
N ALA A 56 -1.30 13.10 -1.05
CA ALA A 56 -2.74 13.26 -1.04
C ALA A 56 -3.21 13.78 0.32
N ALA A 57 -4.34 14.48 0.31
CA ALA A 57 -4.94 15.08 1.50
C ALA A 57 -5.50 14.05 2.49
N THR A 58 -5.83 12.84 2.02
CA THR A 58 -6.33 11.76 2.88
C THR A 58 -5.74 10.42 2.49
N CYS A 59 -5.70 9.50 3.46
CA CYS A 59 -5.30 8.11 3.25
C CYS A 59 -6.12 7.42 2.15
N LEU A 60 -7.45 7.65 2.12
CA LEU A 60 -8.33 7.05 1.12
C LEU A 60 -8.00 7.54 -0.30
N ILE A 61 -7.79 8.85 -0.47
CA ILE A 61 -7.41 9.41 -1.78
C ILE A 61 -6.08 8.80 -2.26
N ALA A 62 -5.08 8.71 -1.38
CA ALA A 62 -3.80 8.08 -1.73
C ALA A 62 -3.99 6.62 -2.18
N GLN A 63 -4.88 5.87 -1.52
CA GLN A 63 -5.19 4.49 -1.87
C GLN A 63 -5.96 4.36 -3.19
N GLU A 64 -6.91 5.26 -3.47
CA GLU A 64 -7.67 5.31 -4.73
C GLU A 64 -6.77 5.66 -5.92
N ASP A 65 -5.82 6.57 -5.73
CA ASP A 65 -4.84 6.94 -6.75
C ASP A 65 -3.92 5.75 -7.08
N ALA A 66 -3.39 5.09 -6.05
CA ALA A 66 -2.55 3.90 -6.23
C ALA A 66 -3.32 2.72 -6.84
N TYR A 67 -4.59 2.53 -6.46
CA TYR A 67 -5.47 1.52 -7.05
C TYR A 67 -5.76 1.81 -8.52
N SER A 68 -6.12 3.04 -8.86
CA SER A 68 -6.38 3.46 -10.23
C SER A 68 -5.13 3.29 -11.10
N TYR A 69 -3.95 3.57 -10.55
CA TYR A 69 -2.70 3.31 -11.22
C TYR A 69 -2.44 1.81 -11.42
N ALA A 70 -2.67 0.98 -10.41
CA ALA A 70 -2.56 -0.47 -10.51
C ALA A 70 -3.47 -1.03 -11.62
N GLN A 71 -4.72 -0.57 -11.71
CA GLN A 71 -5.65 -0.99 -12.78
C GLN A 71 -5.15 -0.61 -14.18
N ARG A 72 -4.56 0.58 -14.34
CA ARG A 72 -3.95 1.00 -15.61
C ARG A 72 -2.72 0.17 -15.97
N LEU A 73 -1.93 -0.22 -14.97
CA LEU A 73 -0.73 -1.03 -15.16
C LEU A 73 -1.05 -2.51 -15.47
N TYR A 74 -2.12 -3.05 -14.87
CA TYR A 74 -2.55 -4.44 -15.07
C TYR A 74 -4.03 -4.53 -15.49
N PRO A 75 -4.38 -4.05 -16.70
CA PRO A 75 -5.77 -3.95 -17.14
C PRO A 75 -6.49 -5.30 -17.21
N ARG A 76 -5.76 -6.39 -17.50
CA ARG A 76 -6.32 -7.75 -17.54
C ARG A 76 -6.73 -8.29 -16.17
N SER A 77 -6.22 -7.68 -15.11
CA SER A 77 -6.47 -8.10 -13.73
C SER A 77 -7.31 -7.07 -12.97
N ALA A 78 -7.68 -5.95 -13.60
CA ALA A 78 -8.31 -4.81 -12.94
C ALA A 78 -9.65 -5.15 -12.26
N GLU A 79 -10.40 -6.11 -12.81
CA GLU A 79 -11.70 -6.54 -12.27
C GLU A 79 -11.56 -7.45 -11.04
N THR A 80 -10.44 -8.16 -10.91
CA THR A 80 -10.19 -9.09 -9.80
C THR A 80 -9.38 -8.46 -8.66
N MET A 81 -8.86 -7.25 -8.88
CA MET A 81 -8.19 -6.48 -7.82
C MET A 81 -9.17 -6.12 -6.71
N LYS A 82 -8.78 -6.40 -5.47
CA LYS A 82 -9.45 -5.88 -4.28
C LYS A 82 -9.52 -4.35 -4.38
N ARG A 83 -10.66 -3.76 -4.01
CA ARG A 83 -10.84 -2.30 -3.95
C ARG A 83 -10.40 -1.74 -2.59
N PRO A 84 -10.00 -0.46 -2.50
CA PRO A 84 -9.78 0.18 -1.21
C PRO A 84 -11.07 0.20 -0.38
N PRO A 85 -10.99 0.32 0.97
CA PRO A 85 -9.79 0.63 1.75
C PRO A 85 -8.94 -0.60 2.09
N TYR A 86 -7.61 -0.43 2.03
CA TYR A 86 -6.64 -1.50 2.30
C TYR A 86 -6.08 -1.43 3.72
N LEU A 87 -5.80 -0.21 4.19
CA LEU A 87 -5.29 0.04 5.53
C LEU A 87 -5.96 1.29 6.10
N ILE A 88 -6.76 1.13 7.15
CA ILE A 88 -7.32 2.26 7.90
C ILE A 88 -6.30 2.64 8.98
N TRP A 89 -5.32 3.46 8.61
CA TRP A 89 -4.36 4.03 9.56
C TRP A 89 -4.76 5.47 9.89
N PRO A 90 -5.13 5.79 11.14
CA PRO A 90 -5.47 7.17 11.53
C PRO A 90 -4.26 8.12 11.58
N GLY A 91 -3.07 7.69 11.16
CA GLY A 91 -1.81 8.38 11.38
C GLY A 91 -1.12 7.92 12.68
N PRO A 92 0.07 8.46 13.01
CA PRO A 92 0.62 8.28 14.34
C PRO A 92 -0.42 8.76 15.35
N GLY A 93 -0.80 7.92 16.31
CA GLY A 93 -1.61 8.37 17.44
C GLY A 93 -0.89 9.53 18.15
N PRO A 94 -1.58 10.32 18.99
CA PRO A 94 -0.87 11.23 19.88
C PRO A 94 0.25 10.42 20.53
N THR A 95 1.48 10.94 20.52
CA THR A 95 2.56 10.40 21.35
C THR A 95 2.08 10.50 22.79
N GLY A 96 1.31 9.51 23.22
CA GLY A 96 0.92 9.33 24.58
C GLY A 96 2.22 9.06 25.31
N ASN A 97 2.66 10.05 26.07
CA ASN A 97 3.60 9.85 27.13
C ASN A 97 3.13 8.61 27.90
N ALA A 98 3.86 7.51 27.77
CA ALA A 98 3.87 6.48 28.79
C ALA A 98 4.71 7.07 29.94
N ASP A 99 4.11 8.01 30.66
CA ASP A 99 4.55 8.43 31.98
C ASP A 99 3.43 8.11 32.97
N ILE A 100 3.83 7.31 33.97
CA ILE A 100 3.12 6.76 35.14
C ILE A 100 2.27 5.50 34.90
#